data_AF-A0A6G1RZ55-F1
#
_entry.id   AF-A0A6G1RZ55-F1
#
_cell.length_a   1.000
_cell.length_b   1.000
_cell.length_c   1.000
_cell.angle_alpha   90.00
_cell.angle_beta   90.00
_cell.angle_gamma   90.00
#
_symmetry.space_group_name_H-M   'P 1'
#
loop_
_entity.id
_entity.type
_entity.pdbx_description
1 polymer ?
#
loop_
_entity_poly.entity_id
_entity_poly.type
_entity_poly.pdbx_seq_one_letter_code
_entity_poly.pdbx_strand_id
1 'polypeptide(L)'
;PAGSRPNGPTQARPAPAKGGHVRRPPPLSGTGRNRTFSATTAALGPAPTPPATRVFTIANVTMATQLSKDQEERIKCVKGDLFSCPKTDSLANCISEDCRMGAGIAVLFKKKFGGVQELLDQQKKTGEVAVLQREDRYIYYLITKKKVSHKPTYEDMRKSLEAMKAHCLNNGVTDISMPRIGCGLDRLDWNKVSAILGEVFEGTDIKITVYTL
;
A
#
# COMPACT_ATOMS: atom_id res chain seq x y z
N PRO A 1 51.61 31.06 -0.12
CA PRO A 1 52.86 30.29 -0.34
C PRO A 1 53.06 29.27 0.80
N ALA A 2 53.23 27.97 0.46
CA ALA A 2 53.34 26.82 1.38
C ALA A 2 52.13 26.60 2.34
N GLY A 3 51.67 25.40 2.68
CA GLY A 3 52.33 24.08 2.74
C GLY A 3 52.72 23.79 4.19
N SER A 4 52.35 22.68 4.85
CA SER A 4 51.91 21.37 4.35
C SER A 4 51.13 20.54 5.39
N ARG A 5 50.36 19.54 4.92
CA ARG A 5 49.97 18.30 5.67
C ARG A 5 51.17 17.33 5.71
N PRO A 6 51.26 16.25 6.54
CA PRO A 6 50.20 15.28 6.95
C PRO A 6 50.24 14.94 8.47
N ASN A 7 49.68 13.86 9.05
CA ASN A 7 48.94 12.68 8.56
C ASN A 7 47.88 12.17 9.58
N GLY A 8 47.19 11.05 9.30
CA GLY A 8 46.29 10.35 10.24
C GLY A 8 46.94 9.24 11.08
N PRO A 9 46.14 8.47 11.84
CA PRO A 9 45.84 7.13 11.32
C PRO A 9 44.37 6.71 11.32
N THR A 10 44.05 5.97 10.26
CA THR A 10 42.90 5.10 10.00
C THR A 10 42.38 4.32 11.21
N GLN A 11 41.06 4.31 11.43
CA GLN A 11 40.37 3.21 12.12
C GLN A 11 39.48 2.43 11.13
N ALA A 12 39.46 1.11 11.29
CA ALA A 12 38.96 0.18 10.28
C ALA A 12 37.49 -0.21 10.45
N ARG A 13 36.85 -0.54 9.33
CA ARG A 13 35.54 -1.23 9.29
C ARG A 13 35.66 -2.68 9.78
N PRO A 14 34.69 -3.21 10.55
CA PRO A 14 34.39 -4.63 10.58
C PRO A 14 33.60 -5.06 9.34
N ALA A 15 33.86 -6.27 8.84
CA ALA A 15 33.14 -6.92 7.74
C ALA A 15 32.03 -7.86 8.28
N PRO A 16 31.04 -8.30 7.46
CA PRO A 16 29.85 -8.97 7.97
C PRO A 16 30.06 -10.43 8.39
N ALA A 17 29.33 -10.87 9.41
CA ALA A 17 29.30 -12.25 9.88
C ALA A 17 28.55 -13.19 8.92
N LYS A 18 28.98 -14.45 8.85
CA LYS A 18 28.45 -15.48 7.94
C LYS A 18 27.36 -16.34 8.58
N GLY A 19 26.35 -16.70 7.78
CA GLY A 19 25.80 -18.06 7.70
C GLY A 19 25.05 -18.64 8.91
N GLY A 20 23.73 -18.46 8.95
CA GLY A 20 22.80 -19.30 9.70
C GLY A 20 22.09 -20.31 8.79
N HIS A 21 22.14 -21.61 9.11
CA HIS A 21 21.59 -22.67 8.25
C HIS A 21 20.08 -22.84 8.41
N VAL A 22 19.36 -22.90 7.29
CA VAL A 22 17.92 -23.20 7.22
C VAL A 22 17.68 -24.67 7.57
N ARG A 23 16.94 -24.96 8.64
CA ARG A 23 16.47 -26.32 8.97
C ARG A 23 15.19 -26.63 8.21
N ARG A 24 15.22 -27.67 7.37
CA ARG A 24 14.01 -28.26 6.74
C ARG A 24 13.36 -29.29 7.69
N PRO A 25 12.03 -29.40 7.76
CA PRO A 25 11.35 -30.57 8.32
C PRO A 25 11.35 -31.75 7.31
N PRO A 26 11.31 -33.01 7.78
CA PRO A 26 11.27 -34.21 6.93
C PRO A 26 9.85 -34.54 6.43
N PRO A 27 9.71 -35.31 5.33
CA PRO A 27 8.43 -35.80 4.85
C PRO A 27 7.96 -37.05 5.61
N LEU A 28 6.65 -37.18 5.82
CA LEU A 28 6.01 -38.40 6.33
C LEU A 28 5.44 -39.23 5.17
N SER A 29 5.75 -40.54 5.17
CA SER A 29 5.27 -41.53 4.22
C SER A 29 4.39 -42.58 4.92
N GLY A 30 3.34 -43.05 4.23
CA GLY A 30 2.46 -44.14 4.70
C GLY A 30 1.14 -44.17 3.92
N THR A 31 1.05 -44.89 2.79
CA THR A 31 0.64 -46.31 2.67
C THR A 31 -0.78 -46.61 3.16
N GLY A 32 -1.71 -46.95 2.24
CA GLY A 32 -3.13 -47.16 2.62
C GLY A 32 -4.07 -47.89 1.62
N ARG A 33 -3.56 -48.86 0.85
CA ARG A 33 -4.27 -49.97 0.15
C ARG A 33 -5.70 -49.78 -0.40
N ASN A 34 -5.84 -49.99 -1.71
CA ASN A 34 -7.06 -50.47 -2.38
C ASN A 34 -7.78 -51.59 -1.59
N ARG A 35 -9.12 -51.60 -1.66
CA ARG A 35 -9.90 -52.84 -1.72
C ARG A 35 -11.12 -52.72 -2.63
N THR A 36 -11.09 -53.50 -3.70
CA THR A 36 -12.20 -53.78 -4.62
C THR A 36 -13.15 -54.83 -4.03
N PHE A 37 -14.46 -54.62 -4.11
CA PHE A 37 -15.50 -55.66 -4.26
C PHE A 37 -16.67 -54.99 -5.00
N SER A 38 -16.92 -55.34 -6.27
CA SER A 38 -17.61 -56.53 -6.79
C SER A 38 -19.14 -56.39 -6.75
N ALA A 39 -19.78 -56.61 -7.88
CA ALA A 39 -21.18 -56.29 -8.13
C ALA A 39 -22.12 -57.49 -7.88
N THR A 40 -23.32 -57.21 -7.41
CA THR A 40 -24.46 -58.15 -7.40
C THR A 40 -25.70 -57.42 -7.93
N THR A 41 -26.44 -58.11 -8.80
CA THR A 41 -27.67 -57.61 -9.44
C THR A 41 -28.91 -57.82 -8.56
N ALA A 42 -29.94 -56.96 -8.67
CA ALA A 42 -31.35 -57.38 -8.87
C ALA A 42 -32.38 -56.24 -8.69
N ALA A 43 -33.51 -56.43 -9.39
CA ALA A 43 -34.87 -55.92 -9.13
C ALA A 43 -35.23 -54.46 -9.49
N LEU A 44 -36.20 -54.32 -10.41
CA LEU A 44 -36.96 -53.10 -10.67
C LEU A 44 -38.09 -52.92 -9.63
N GLY A 45 -38.41 -51.65 -9.33
CA GLY A 45 -39.64 -51.21 -8.67
C GLY A 45 -40.00 -49.79 -9.14
N PRO A 46 -41.29 -49.39 -9.17
CA PRO A 46 -41.73 -48.18 -9.88
C PRO A 46 -41.37 -46.88 -9.14
N ALA A 47 -41.18 -45.80 -9.90
CA ALA A 47 -40.78 -44.49 -9.39
C ALA A 47 -41.93 -43.76 -8.64
N PRO A 48 -41.72 -43.33 -7.38
CA PRO A 48 -42.57 -42.35 -6.72
C PRO A 48 -42.10 -40.91 -7.03
N THR A 49 -43.05 -39.98 -7.07
CA THR A 49 -42.80 -38.54 -7.28
C THR A 49 -42.06 -37.88 -6.10
N PRO A 50 -41.27 -36.80 -6.34
CA PRO A 50 -40.49 -36.17 -5.28
C PRO A 50 -41.28 -35.14 -4.46
N PRO A 51 -41.33 -35.25 -3.12
CA PRO A 51 -41.73 -34.16 -2.25
C PRO A 51 -40.52 -33.39 -1.67
N ALA A 52 -40.60 -32.06 -1.70
CA ALA A 52 -39.87 -31.09 -0.89
C ALA A 52 -38.33 -31.24 -0.77
N THR A 53 -37.61 -30.46 -1.57
CA THR A 53 -36.18 -30.17 -1.37
C THR A 53 -35.92 -29.60 0.03
N ARG A 54 -35.15 -30.34 0.82
CA ARG A 54 -34.63 -29.90 2.12
C ARG A 54 -33.64 -28.75 1.89
N VAL A 55 -34.00 -27.53 2.26
CA VAL A 55 -33.14 -26.35 2.11
C VAL A 55 -31.94 -26.46 3.06
N PHE A 56 -30.76 -26.73 2.50
CA PHE A 56 -29.49 -26.44 3.15
C PHE A 56 -29.09 -24.99 2.83
N THR A 57 -29.08 -24.13 3.84
CA THR A 57 -28.70 -22.72 3.69
C THR A 57 -27.21 -22.61 3.36
N ILE A 58 -26.88 -22.07 2.17
CA ILE A 58 -25.50 -21.90 1.72
C ILE A 58 -24.94 -20.58 2.25
N ALA A 59 -23.93 -20.64 3.11
CA ALA A 59 -23.31 -19.49 3.78
C ALA A 59 -22.34 -18.66 2.89
N ASN A 60 -22.50 -18.69 1.56
CA ASN A 60 -21.50 -18.17 0.62
C ASN A 60 -21.80 -16.74 0.09
N VAL A 61 -22.94 -16.14 0.45
CA VAL A 61 -23.36 -14.83 -0.08
C VAL A 61 -22.92 -13.65 0.83
N THR A 62 -22.72 -13.90 2.13
CA THR A 62 -22.47 -12.84 3.13
C THR A 62 -21.06 -12.26 3.07
N MET A 63 -20.03 -13.06 2.75
CA MET A 63 -18.63 -12.59 2.71
C MET A 63 -18.37 -11.59 1.59
N ALA A 64 -18.80 -11.91 0.36
CA ALA A 64 -18.52 -11.07 -0.82
C ALA A 64 -19.20 -9.69 -0.78
N THR A 65 -20.28 -9.53 0.01
CA THR A 65 -20.99 -8.25 0.19
C THR A 65 -20.52 -7.44 1.41
N GLN A 66 -19.68 -8.03 2.28
CA GLN A 66 -19.01 -7.27 3.35
C GLN A 66 -17.72 -6.61 2.84
N LEU A 67 -16.88 -7.34 2.09
CA LEU A 67 -15.65 -6.79 1.51
C LEU A 67 -15.88 -5.50 0.69
N SER A 68 -16.98 -5.40 -0.07
CA SER A 68 -17.28 -4.19 -0.85
C SER A 68 -17.69 -2.99 0.01
N LYS A 69 -18.41 -3.21 1.12
CA LYS A 69 -18.81 -2.14 2.05
C LYS A 69 -17.62 -1.60 2.85
N ASP A 70 -16.76 -2.49 3.33
CA ASP A 70 -15.59 -2.10 4.13
C ASP A 70 -14.57 -1.30 3.29
N GLN A 71 -14.54 -1.52 1.97
CA GLN A 71 -13.74 -0.72 1.03
C GLN A 71 -14.35 0.68 0.77
N GLU A 72 -15.68 0.78 0.61
CA GLU A 72 -16.37 2.08 0.47
C GLU A 72 -16.29 2.95 1.74
N GLU A 73 -16.29 2.36 2.93
CA GLU A 73 -16.14 3.13 4.17
C GLU A 73 -14.68 3.60 4.40
N ARG A 74 -13.68 2.91 3.84
CA ARG A 74 -12.25 3.25 4.03
C ARG A 74 -11.81 4.46 3.21
N ILE A 75 -12.30 4.62 1.97
CA ILE A 75 -11.92 5.72 1.06
C ILE A 75 -13.09 6.70 0.90
N LYS A 76 -13.07 7.78 1.68
CA LYS A 76 -14.13 8.80 1.68
C LYS A 76 -13.76 9.96 0.76
N CYS A 77 -14.58 10.25 -0.25
CA CYS A 77 -14.41 11.42 -1.11
C CYS A 77 -15.16 12.64 -0.53
N VAL A 78 -14.46 13.75 -0.35
CA VAL A 78 -14.99 15.00 0.23
C VAL A 78 -14.79 16.15 -0.76
N LYS A 79 -15.80 17.04 -0.86
CA LYS A 79 -15.68 18.29 -1.60
C LYS A 79 -15.22 19.42 -0.66
N GLY A 80 -14.05 19.99 -0.92
CA GLY A 80 -13.43 21.04 -0.11
C GLY A 80 -11.93 21.16 -0.35
N ASP A 81 -11.29 22.13 0.31
CA ASP A 81 -9.83 22.27 0.30
C ASP A 81 -9.16 21.22 1.17
N LEU A 82 -8.17 20.52 0.63
CA LEU A 82 -7.35 19.55 1.35
C LEU A 82 -6.76 20.13 2.65
N PHE A 83 -6.35 21.40 2.63
CA PHE A 83 -5.72 22.02 3.79
C PHE A 83 -6.69 22.44 4.89
N SER A 84 -7.99 22.21 4.71
CA SER A 84 -9.06 22.32 5.72
C SER A 84 -9.34 21.02 6.46
N CYS A 85 -8.62 19.93 6.16
CA CYS A 85 -8.68 18.68 6.90
C CYS A 85 -8.37 18.86 8.42
N PRO A 86 -8.75 17.90 9.27
CA PRO A 86 -8.41 17.94 10.69
C PRO A 86 -6.90 18.10 10.94
N LYS A 87 -6.53 18.64 12.10
CA LYS A 87 -5.12 18.83 12.45
C LYS A 87 -4.38 17.53 12.84
N THR A 88 -5.13 16.48 13.15
CA THR A 88 -4.65 15.13 13.43
C THR A 88 -4.31 14.34 12.17
N ASP A 89 -5.00 14.60 11.07
CA ASP A 89 -4.82 13.89 9.81
C ASP A 89 -3.41 14.12 9.26
N SER A 90 -2.73 13.01 8.95
CA SER A 90 -1.51 13.03 8.14
C SER A 90 -1.86 13.35 6.69
N LEU A 91 -0.98 14.05 5.97
CA LEU A 91 -1.24 14.48 4.60
C LEU A 91 -0.43 13.67 3.60
N ALA A 92 -1.00 13.35 2.44
CA ALA A 92 -0.26 12.69 1.35
C ALA A 92 -0.35 13.46 0.02
N ASN A 93 0.75 13.50 -0.74
CA ASN A 93 0.79 14.01 -2.11
C ASN A 93 1.90 13.32 -2.94
N CYS A 94 1.75 13.27 -4.27
CA CYS A 94 2.79 12.77 -5.18
C CYS A 94 3.78 13.87 -5.58
N ILE A 95 5.07 13.52 -5.66
CA ILE A 95 6.14 14.37 -6.19
C ILE A 95 7.13 13.56 -7.06
N SER A 96 8.06 14.29 -7.68
CA SER A 96 9.23 13.74 -8.37
C SER A 96 10.47 13.69 -7.46
N GLU A 97 11.43 12.79 -7.76
CA GLU A 97 12.74 12.72 -7.06
C GLU A 97 13.47 14.09 -7.02
N ASP A 98 13.31 14.90 -8.08
CA ASP A 98 13.88 16.25 -8.16
C ASP A 98 13.26 17.28 -7.18
N CYS A 99 12.23 16.90 -6.41
CA CYS A 99 11.54 17.70 -5.39
C CYS A 99 11.16 19.14 -5.80
N ARG A 100 11.05 19.42 -7.11
CA ARG A 100 10.90 20.79 -7.61
C ARG A 100 9.63 21.48 -7.13
N MET A 101 8.54 20.71 -6.94
CA MET A 101 7.24 21.15 -6.38
C MET A 101 6.74 22.48 -6.97
N GLY A 102 6.93 22.68 -8.28
CA GLY A 102 6.74 23.97 -8.96
C GLY A 102 5.36 24.22 -9.55
N ALA A 103 4.42 23.27 -9.47
CA ALA A 103 3.07 23.39 -10.02
C ALA A 103 2.03 22.64 -9.18
N GLY A 104 0.76 23.03 -9.31
CA GLY A 104 -0.38 22.39 -8.63
C GLY A 104 -0.32 22.45 -7.11
N ILE A 105 -0.97 21.48 -6.46
CA ILE A 105 -1.06 21.38 -4.99
C ILE A 105 0.33 21.34 -4.31
N ALA A 106 1.34 20.81 -4.98
CA ALA A 106 2.71 20.72 -4.46
C ALA A 106 3.33 22.09 -4.11
N VAL A 107 2.92 23.17 -4.80
CA VAL A 107 3.35 24.54 -4.45
C VAL A 107 2.80 24.95 -3.08
N LEU A 108 1.57 24.56 -2.76
CA LEU A 108 0.94 24.85 -1.48
C LEU A 108 1.57 24.02 -0.36
N PHE A 109 1.88 22.73 -0.59
CA PHE A 109 2.68 21.92 0.34
C PHE A 109 4.04 22.57 0.63
N LYS A 110 4.77 23.00 -0.41
CA LYS A 110 6.06 23.70 -0.26
C LYS A 110 5.95 25.00 0.52
N LYS A 111 4.89 25.80 0.30
CA LYS A 111 4.61 27.03 1.05
C LYS A 111 4.21 26.78 2.51
N LYS A 112 3.47 25.71 2.79
CA LYS A 112 2.90 25.43 4.12
C LYS A 112 3.84 24.63 5.04
N PHE A 113 4.62 23.70 4.50
CA PHE A 113 5.45 22.75 5.30
C PHE A 113 6.96 22.89 5.08
N GLY A 114 7.39 23.62 4.04
CA GLY A 114 8.80 23.82 3.72
C GLY A 114 9.53 22.51 3.42
N GLY A 115 10.67 22.28 4.10
CA GLY A 115 11.33 20.98 4.19
C GLY A 115 11.90 20.38 2.89
N VAL A 116 12.06 21.16 1.83
CA VAL A 116 12.58 20.64 0.55
C VAL A 116 13.98 20.03 0.69
N GLN A 117 14.84 20.62 1.53
CA GLN A 117 16.17 20.07 1.79
C GLN A 117 16.09 18.76 2.58
N GLU A 118 15.29 18.70 3.66
CA GLU A 118 15.03 17.48 4.44
C GLU A 118 14.50 16.32 3.57
N LEU A 119 13.69 16.61 2.55
CA LEU A 119 13.20 15.61 1.58
C LEU A 119 14.31 15.11 0.65
N LEU A 120 15.18 16.01 0.18
CA LEU A 120 16.33 15.66 -0.68
C LEU A 120 17.39 14.87 0.10
N ASP A 121 17.62 15.20 1.36
CA ASP A 121 18.59 14.54 2.24
C ASP A 121 18.18 13.10 2.61
N GLN A 122 16.89 12.78 2.55
CA GLN A 122 16.40 11.39 2.63
C GLN A 122 16.73 10.55 1.39
N GLN A 123 17.18 11.17 0.30
CA GLN A 123 17.64 10.56 -0.96
C GLN A 123 16.68 9.56 -1.63
N LYS A 124 15.38 9.64 -1.32
CA LYS A 124 14.33 8.72 -1.77
C LYS A 124 14.23 8.61 -3.29
N LYS A 125 13.87 7.41 -3.76
CA LYS A 125 13.77 7.03 -5.17
C LYS A 125 12.34 6.74 -5.59
N THR A 126 12.13 6.71 -6.90
CA THR A 126 10.85 6.32 -7.50
C THR A 126 10.37 4.97 -6.94
N GLY A 127 9.16 4.94 -6.39
CA GLY A 127 8.58 3.79 -5.68
C GLY A 127 8.73 3.84 -4.16
N GLU A 128 9.42 4.83 -3.59
CA GLU A 128 9.49 5.06 -2.13
C GLU A 128 8.57 6.21 -1.68
N VAL A 129 8.48 6.38 -0.36
CA VAL A 129 7.88 7.56 0.28
C VAL A 129 8.96 8.34 1.04
N ALA A 130 8.97 9.66 0.87
CA ALA A 130 9.69 10.59 1.74
C ALA A 130 8.71 11.16 2.77
N VAL A 131 9.18 11.40 3.99
CA VAL A 131 8.30 11.79 5.12
C VAL A 131 8.86 13.03 5.80
N LEU A 132 8.00 14.03 6.04
CA LEU A 132 8.29 15.11 6.98
C LEU A 132 7.36 15.00 8.18
N GLN A 133 7.92 14.99 9.39
CA GLN A 133 7.14 15.21 10.60
C GLN A 133 6.98 16.72 10.81
N ARG A 134 5.74 17.16 11.07
CA ARG A 134 5.38 18.57 11.30
C ARG A 134 4.25 18.61 12.32
N GLU A 135 4.45 19.26 13.46
CA GLU A 135 3.53 19.14 14.60
C GLU A 135 3.32 17.65 14.94
N ASP A 136 2.10 17.26 15.33
CA ASP A 136 1.73 15.89 15.69
C ASP A 136 1.27 15.05 14.48
N ARG A 137 1.71 15.37 13.26
CA ARG A 137 1.34 14.66 12.03
C ARG A 137 2.53 14.35 11.11
N TYR A 138 2.31 13.43 10.18
CA TYR A 138 3.23 13.14 9.08
C TYR A 138 2.74 13.75 7.76
N ILE A 139 3.68 14.23 6.95
CA ILE A 139 3.47 14.70 5.59
C ILE A 139 4.20 13.72 4.65
N TYR A 140 3.42 12.93 3.93
CA TYR A 140 3.88 11.89 3.01
C TYR A 140 4.04 12.43 1.59
N TYR A 141 5.24 12.25 1.06
CA TYR A 141 5.63 12.62 -0.30
C TYR A 141 5.91 11.33 -1.08
N LEU A 142 4.90 10.87 -1.82
CA LEU A 142 4.95 9.67 -2.65
C LEU A 142 5.83 9.95 -3.87
N ILE A 143 6.97 9.27 -3.99
CA ILE A 143 7.94 9.52 -5.07
C ILE A 143 7.54 8.67 -6.28
N THR A 144 6.64 9.18 -7.11
CA THR A 144 6.05 8.38 -8.21
C THR A 144 6.78 8.53 -9.55
N LYS A 145 7.81 9.38 -9.64
CA LYS A 145 8.55 9.64 -10.88
C LYS A 145 9.94 10.27 -10.65
N LYS A 146 10.86 10.05 -11.59
CA LYS A 146 12.25 10.57 -11.53
C LYS A 146 12.38 12.08 -11.73
N LYS A 147 11.55 12.70 -12.59
CA LYS A 147 11.60 14.12 -12.93
C LYS A 147 10.19 14.68 -13.07
N VAL A 148 10.00 15.97 -12.79
CA VAL A 148 8.68 16.62 -12.87
C VAL A 148 7.99 16.45 -14.24
N SER A 149 8.77 16.42 -15.33
CA SER A 149 8.30 16.25 -16.71
C SER A 149 7.98 14.81 -17.13
N HIS A 150 8.37 13.81 -16.32
CA HIS A 150 8.03 12.41 -16.60
C HIS A 150 6.60 12.13 -16.12
N LYS A 151 5.97 11.08 -16.67
CA LYS A 151 4.71 10.56 -16.15
C LYS A 151 5.01 9.44 -15.15
N PRO A 152 4.28 9.36 -14.02
CA PRO A 152 4.38 8.23 -13.11
C PRO A 152 3.77 6.97 -13.75
N THR A 153 4.19 5.80 -13.29
CA THR A 153 3.52 4.53 -13.63
C THR A 153 2.60 4.07 -12.48
N TYR A 154 1.62 3.23 -12.79
CA TYR A 154 0.78 2.60 -11.75
C TYR A 154 1.60 1.68 -10.81
N GLU A 155 2.68 1.09 -11.32
CA GLU A 155 3.60 0.25 -10.54
C GLU A 155 4.39 1.08 -9.51
N ASP A 156 4.99 2.19 -9.94
CA ASP A 156 5.71 3.12 -9.06
C ASP A 156 4.78 3.75 -8.02
N MET A 157 3.54 4.06 -8.42
CA MET A 157 2.50 4.53 -7.51
C MET A 157 2.16 3.46 -6.46
N ARG A 158 1.91 2.21 -6.84
CA ARG A 158 1.60 1.12 -5.89
C ARG A 158 2.74 0.95 -4.88
N LYS A 159 4.00 0.86 -5.34
CA LYS A 159 5.18 0.75 -4.46
C LYS A 159 5.28 1.91 -3.47
N SER A 160 5.04 3.14 -3.93
CA SER A 160 5.04 4.33 -3.08
C SER A 160 3.95 4.26 -1.99
N LEU A 161 2.77 3.77 -2.34
CA LEU A 161 1.65 3.58 -1.42
C LEU A 161 1.89 2.44 -0.43
N GLU A 162 2.51 1.34 -0.86
CA GLU A 162 2.94 0.24 0.03
C GLU A 162 3.98 0.72 1.05
N ALA A 163 4.95 1.54 0.62
CA ALA A 163 5.92 2.18 1.50
C ALA A 163 5.25 3.15 2.50
N MET A 164 4.23 3.90 2.05
CA MET A 164 3.42 4.75 2.93
C MET A 164 2.61 3.93 3.94
N LYS A 165 1.96 2.83 3.54
CA LYS A 165 1.26 1.89 4.44
C LYS A 165 2.20 1.34 5.50
N ALA A 166 3.38 0.88 5.12
CA ALA A 166 4.39 0.38 6.06
C ALA A 166 4.79 1.44 7.09
N HIS A 167 5.00 2.70 6.68
CA HIS A 167 5.27 3.79 7.61
C HIS A 167 4.07 4.08 8.54
N CYS A 168 2.85 4.07 8.01
CA CYS A 168 1.64 4.34 8.79
C CYS A 168 1.43 3.30 9.90
N LEU A 169 1.55 2.01 9.57
CA LEU A 169 1.43 0.91 10.53
C LEU A 169 2.52 0.98 11.62
N ASN A 170 3.76 1.29 11.25
CA ASN A 170 4.88 1.39 12.20
C ASN A 170 4.77 2.60 13.16
N ASN A 171 4.04 3.65 12.78
CA ASN A 171 3.92 4.90 13.55
C ASN A 171 2.50 5.17 14.07
N GLY A 172 1.58 4.19 13.98
CA GLY A 172 0.21 4.31 14.49
C GLY A 172 -0.66 5.34 13.75
N VAL A 173 -0.38 5.63 12.47
CA VAL A 173 -1.15 6.60 11.68
C VAL A 173 -2.41 5.94 11.11
N THR A 174 -3.57 6.35 11.62
CA THR A 174 -4.88 5.81 11.22
C THR A 174 -5.62 6.67 10.19
N ASP A 175 -5.32 7.96 10.07
CA ASP A 175 -6.13 8.90 9.28
C ASP A 175 -5.23 9.70 8.31
N ILE A 176 -5.50 9.55 7.01
CA ILE A 176 -4.75 10.17 5.92
C ILE A 176 -5.67 11.02 5.05
N SER A 177 -5.37 12.31 4.95
CA SER A 177 -6.03 13.24 4.04
C SER A 177 -5.16 13.49 2.80
N MET A 178 -5.72 13.35 1.59
CA MET A 178 -4.98 13.49 0.33
C MET A 178 -5.82 14.16 -0.78
N PRO A 179 -5.22 14.79 -1.80
CA PRO A 179 -5.95 15.21 -3.00
C PRO A 179 -6.20 13.99 -3.91
N ARG A 180 -6.82 14.18 -5.08
CA ARG A 180 -6.80 13.18 -6.17
C ARG A 180 -5.37 12.98 -6.72
N ILE A 181 -4.58 12.16 -6.03
CA ILE A 181 -3.18 11.89 -6.35
C ILE A 181 -3.01 11.24 -7.74
N GLY A 182 -1.95 11.60 -8.46
CA GLY A 182 -1.67 11.13 -9.83
C GLY A 182 -2.64 11.62 -10.93
N CYS A 183 -3.73 12.30 -10.58
CA CYS A 183 -4.65 12.89 -11.54
C CYS A 183 -4.22 14.30 -11.96
N GLY A 184 -4.76 14.78 -13.09
CA GLY A 184 -4.40 16.08 -13.65
C GLY A 184 -3.10 16.02 -14.45
N LEU A 185 -2.04 16.69 -13.98
CA LEU A 185 -0.76 16.82 -14.72
C LEU A 185 -0.10 15.47 -15.03
N ASP A 186 -0.22 14.51 -14.12
CA ASP A 186 0.35 13.16 -14.25
C ASP A 186 -0.49 12.22 -15.13
N ARG A 187 -1.74 12.61 -15.45
CA ARG A 187 -2.66 11.93 -16.37
C ARG A 187 -2.99 10.47 -16.03
N LEU A 188 -2.92 10.05 -14.76
CA LEU A 188 -3.46 8.76 -14.33
C LEU A 188 -4.98 8.83 -14.16
N ASP A 189 -5.64 7.69 -14.39
CA ASP A 189 -7.08 7.51 -14.24
C ASP A 189 -7.42 7.29 -12.77
N TRP A 190 -8.26 8.17 -12.21
CA TRP A 190 -8.66 8.11 -10.80
C TRP A 190 -9.28 6.76 -10.42
N ASN A 191 -10.02 6.12 -11.32
CA ASN A 191 -10.65 4.82 -11.02
C ASN A 191 -9.61 3.74 -10.75
N LYS A 192 -8.50 3.76 -11.49
CA LYS A 192 -7.36 2.84 -11.30
C LYS A 192 -6.56 3.19 -10.06
N VAL A 193 -6.34 4.48 -9.79
CA VAL A 193 -5.68 4.95 -8.57
C VAL A 193 -6.48 4.55 -7.33
N SER A 194 -7.80 4.75 -7.35
CA SER A 194 -8.71 4.39 -6.26
C SER A 194 -8.77 2.87 -6.03
N ALA A 195 -8.74 2.06 -7.09
CA ALA A 195 -8.62 0.61 -6.97
C ALA A 195 -7.30 0.21 -6.30
N ILE A 196 -6.16 0.76 -6.73
CA ILE A 196 -4.85 0.51 -6.11
C ILE A 196 -4.83 0.96 -4.65
N LEU A 197 -5.47 2.08 -4.30
CA LEU A 197 -5.61 2.50 -2.89
C LEU A 197 -6.41 1.48 -2.08
N GLY A 198 -7.55 0.99 -2.59
CA GLY A 198 -8.37 -0.02 -1.91
C GLY A 198 -7.62 -1.34 -1.69
N GLU A 199 -6.90 -1.80 -2.71
CA GLU A 199 -6.05 -3.00 -2.66
C GLU A 199 -4.88 -2.84 -1.68
N VAL A 200 -4.13 -1.74 -1.75
CA VAL A 200 -2.95 -1.52 -0.90
C VAL A 200 -3.35 -1.38 0.55
N PHE A 201 -4.43 -0.64 0.86
CA PHE A 201 -4.90 -0.41 2.23
C PHE A 201 -5.91 -1.46 2.72
N GLU A 202 -6.15 -2.52 1.94
CA GLU A 202 -6.91 -3.68 2.39
C GLU A 202 -6.28 -4.31 3.65
N GLY A 203 -7.15 -4.80 4.54
CA GLY A 203 -6.76 -5.38 5.82
C GLY A 203 -6.12 -4.38 6.80
N THR A 204 -6.35 -3.07 6.64
CA THR A 204 -5.89 -2.04 7.59
C THR A 204 -7.00 -1.12 8.06
N ASP A 205 -6.84 -0.60 9.27
CA ASP A 205 -7.71 0.40 9.91
C ASP A 205 -7.41 1.84 9.41
N ILE A 206 -6.56 1.99 8.39
CA ILE A 206 -6.15 3.27 7.84
C ILE A 206 -7.26 3.83 6.96
N LYS A 207 -7.86 4.94 7.40
CA LYS A 207 -8.89 5.70 6.70
C LYS A 207 -8.24 6.73 5.78
N ILE A 208 -8.80 6.86 4.59
CA ILE A 208 -8.32 7.76 3.55
C ILE A 208 -9.43 8.74 3.18
N THR A 209 -9.17 10.03 3.35
CA THR A 209 -10.07 11.10 2.93
C THR A 209 -9.50 11.81 1.69
N VAL A 210 -10.20 11.71 0.57
CA VAL A 210 -9.80 12.29 -0.71
C VAL A 210 -10.53 13.61 -0.93
N TYR A 211 -9.79 14.72 -0.95
CA TYR A 211 -10.32 16.06 -1.14
C TYR A 211 -10.37 16.47 -2.62
N THR A 212 -11.47 17.11 -2.99
CA THR A 212 -11.73 17.63 -4.34
C THR A 212 -12.35 19.03 -4.28
N LEU A 213 -11.87 19.94 -5.13
CA LEU A 213 -12.50 21.27 -5.34
C LEU A 213 -13.66 21.15 -6.34
#